data_AF-A0A4S8KIN8-F1
#
_entry.id   AF-A0A4S8KIN8-F1
#
_cell.length_a   1.000
_cell.length_b   1.000
_cell.length_c   1.000
_cell.angle_alpha   90.00
_cell.angle_beta   90.00
_cell.angle_gamma   90.00
#
_symmetry.space_group_name_H-M   'P 1'
#
loop_
_entity.id
_entity.type
_entity.pdbx_description
1 polymer ?
#
loop_
_entity_poly.entity_id
_entity_poly.type
_entity_poly.pdbx_seq_one_letter_code
_entity_poly.pdbx_strand_id
1 'polypeptide(L)' 'LHIKGHIDDCSVVFGHPYHWCVGHFHGETAEYYWVELNQVGGYTRQMNDGHREDTIIAHHNDWNWRKTVNL' A
#
# COMPACT_ATOMS: atom_id res chain seq x y z
N LEU A 1 -18.09 -12.43 -5.31
CA LEU A 1 -17.64 -11.80 -4.04
C LEU A 1 -17.92 -12.77 -2.90
N HIS A 2 -16.88 -13.43 -2.36
CA HIS A 2 -16.99 -14.52 -1.38
C HIS A 2 -17.86 -14.16 -0.16
N ILE A 3 -17.80 -12.90 0.28
CA ILE A 3 -18.48 -12.43 1.50
C ILE A 3 -20.01 -12.27 1.37
N LYS A 4 -20.59 -12.27 0.16
CA LYS A 4 -22.04 -12.07 -0.05
C LYS A 4 -22.92 -13.27 0.36
N GLY A 5 -22.32 -14.41 0.66
CA GLY A 5 -23.04 -15.63 1.08
C GLY A 5 -22.96 -15.90 2.59
N HIS A 6 -22.33 -15.02 3.36
CA HIS A 6 -22.16 -15.18 4.80
C HIS A 6 -23.22 -14.37 5.58
N ILE A 7 -23.36 -14.67 6.87
CA ILE A 7 -24.16 -13.86 7.80
C ILE A 7 -23.59 -12.44 7.92
N ASP A 8 -24.44 -11.48 8.30
CA ASP A 8 -24.08 -10.05 8.32
C ASP A 8 -22.81 -9.75 9.12
N ASP A 9 -22.60 -10.42 10.26
CA ASP A 9 -21.40 -10.24 11.10
C ASP A 9 -20.09 -10.58 10.38
N CYS A 10 -20.11 -11.52 9.43
CA CYS A 10 -18.92 -11.88 8.67
C CYS A 10 -18.42 -10.73 7.79
N SER A 11 -19.31 -9.83 7.36
CA SER A 11 -18.94 -8.68 6.54
C SER A 11 -18.09 -7.66 7.31
N VAL A 12 -18.29 -7.55 8.62
CA VAL A 12 -17.55 -6.66 9.51
C VAL A 12 -16.25 -7.32 9.96
N VAL A 13 -16.30 -8.60 10.36
CA VAL A 13 -15.14 -9.32 10.90
C VAL A 13 -14.13 -9.69 9.81
N PHE A 14 -14.61 -10.15 8.66
CA PHE A 14 -13.77 -10.61 7.53
C PHE A 14 -13.83 -9.68 6.33
N GLY A 15 -14.44 -8.50 6.50
CA GLY A 15 -14.41 -7.46 5.49
C GLY A 15 -12.97 -7.04 5.24
N HIS A 16 -12.56 -7.07 3.97
CA HIS A 16 -11.24 -6.62 3.56
C HIS A 16 -10.84 -5.23 4.10
N PRO A 17 -11.75 -4.23 4.18
CA PRO A 17 -11.44 -2.91 4.75
C PRO A 17 -11.13 -2.92 6.25
N TYR A 18 -11.56 -3.95 6.97
CA TYR A 18 -11.45 -4.04 8.43
C TYR A 18 -10.31 -4.97 8.88
N HIS A 19 -9.58 -5.55 7.93
CA HIS A 19 -8.50 -6.47 8.22
C HIS A 19 -7.19 -5.72 8.43
N TRP A 20 -6.47 -6.07 9.50
CA TRP A 20 -5.15 -5.51 9.78
C TRP A 20 -4.16 -5.75 8.64
N CYS A 21 -3.29 -4.77 8.41
CA CYS A 21 -2.24 -4.77 7.39
C CYS A 21 -2.74 -4.92 5.95
N VAL A 22 -4.02 -4.66 5.70
CA VAL A 22 -4.57 -4.56 4.35
C VAL A 22 -4.64 -3.07 3.98
N GLY A 23 -4.11 -2.72 2.80
CA GLY A 23 -4.18 -1.35 2.29
C GLY A 23 -5.62 -0.88 2.16
N HIS A 24 -5.88 0.40 2.45
CA HIS A 24 -7.23 0.95 2.37
C HIS A 24 -7.67 0.99 0.90
N PHE A 25 -8.77 0.33 0.56
CA PHE A 25 -9.29 0.39 -0.81
C PHE A 25 -10.03 1.72 -0.99
N HIS A 26 -9.60 2.52 -1.96
CA HIS A 26 -10.35 3.71 -2.37
C HIS A 26 -11.19 3.35 -3.60
N GLY A 27 -12.45 2.96 -3.37
CA GLY A 27 -13.31 2.42 -4.42
C GLY A 27 -12.97 0.97 -4.77
N GLU A 28 -12.76 0.66 -6.06
CA GLU A 28 -12.51 -0.71 -6.54
C GLU A 28 -11.03 -1.11 -6.55
N THR A 29 -10.10 -0.21 -6.21
CA THR A 29 -8.65 -0.46 -6.31
C THR A 29 -7.96 -0.26 -4.95
N ALA A 30 -6.96 -1.10 -4.69
CA ALA A 30 -6.06 -0.93 -3.55
C ALA A 30 -5.31 0.41 -3.64
N GLU A 31 -4.91 0.96 -2.50
CA GLU A 31 -4.04 2.14 -2.35
C GLU A 31 -3.09 2.41 -3.54
N TYR A 32 -3.14 3.64 -4.07
CA TYR A 32 -2.27 4.05 -5.16
C TYR A 32 -0.90 4.53 -4.64
N TYR A 33 0.10 3.64 -4.68
CA TYR A 33 1.50 3.97 -4.36
C TYR A 33 2.12 5.06 -5.25
N TRP A 34 1.48 5.41 -6.38
CA TRP A 34 2.00 6.39 -7.33
C TRP A 34 2.28 7.78 -6.71
N VAL A 35 1.47 8.21 -5.74
CA VAL A 35 1.67 9.49 -5.05
C VAL A 35 3.01 9.52 -4.30
N GLU A 36 3.39 8.40 -3.68
CA GLU A 36 4.67 8.26 -2.97
C GLU A 36 5.84 8.17 -3.97
N LEU A 37 5.67 7.40 -5.05
CA LEU A 37 6.66 7.32 -6.13
C LEU A 37 6.97 8.66 -6.79
N ASN A 38 5.99 9.55 -6.91
CA ASN A 38 6.21 10.87 -7.50
C ASN A 38 7.19 11.73 -6.69
N GLN A 39 7.25 11.55 -5.37
CA GLN A 39 8.17 12.28 -4.50
C GLN A 39 9.62 11.91 -4.81
N VAL A 40 9.86 10.65 -5.18
CA VAL A 40 11.19 10.11 -5.42
C VAL A 40 11.60 10.12 -6.88
N GLY A 41 10.64 10.27 -7.80
CA GLY A 41 10.84 10.25 -9.24
C GLY A 41 11.78 11.34 -9.75
N GLY A 42 11.83 12.50 -9.10
CA GLY A 42 12.68 13.63 -9.53
C GLY A 42 14.18 13.31 -9.49
N TYR A 43 14.67 12.82 -8.37
CA TYR A 43 16.10 12.59 -8.16
C TYR A 43 16.58 11.20 -8.60
N THR A 44 15.70 10.19 -8.56
CA THR A 44 16.03 8.83 -9.06
C THR A 44 16.32 8.79 -10.56
N ARG A 45 15.90 9.80 -11.33
CA ARG A 45 16.21 9.94 -12.76
C ARG A 45 17.69 10.10 -13.08
N GLN A 46 18.48 10.63 -12.15
CA GLN A 46 19.91 10.89 -12.34
C GLN A 46 20.79 9.83 -11.65
N MET A 47 20.19 8.86 -10.98
CA MET A 47 20.90 7.79 -10.29
C MET A 47 21.33 6.70 -11.28
N ASN A 48 22.44 6.03 -10.96
CA ASN A 48 22.80 4.78 -11.64
C ASN A 48 21.74 3.70 -11.34
N ASP A 49 21.75 2.63 -12.12
CA ASP A 49 20.66 1.64 -12.10
C ASP A 49 20.47 0.97 -10.73
N GLY A 50 21.56 0.45 -10.14
CA GLY A 50 21.49 -0.20 -8.83
C GLY A 50 21.10 0.75 -7.70
N HIS A 51 21.69 1.95 -7.65
CA HIS A 51 21.35 2.93 -6.63
C HIS A 51 19.91 3.44 -6.76
N ARG A 52 19.41 3.54 -8.00
CA ARG A 52 18.01 3.87 -8.27
C ARG A 52 17.08 2.81 -7.71
N GLU A 53 17.37 1.54 -7.96
CA GLU A 53 16.59 0.41 -7.44
C GLU A 53 16.57 0.41 -5.91
N ASP A 54 17.74 0.45 -5.27
CA ASP A 54 17.87 0.47 -3.81
C ASP A 54 17.11 1.62 -3.18
N THR A 55 17.20 2.81 -3.78
CA THR A 55 16.48 4.01 -3.34
C THR A 55 14.97 3.78 -3.40
N ILE A 56 14.44 3.31 -4.53
CA ILE A 56 13.00 3.06 -4.69
C ILE A 56 12.52 2.01 -3.68
N ILE A 57 13.29 0.95 -3.47
CA ILE A 57 12.99 -0.10 -2.49
C ILE A 57 12.95 0.46 -1.06
N ALA A 58 13.92 1.30 -0.69
CA ALA A 58 13.96 1.91 0.64
C ALA A 58 12.72 2.76 0.92
N HIS A 59 12.28 3.58 -0.03
CA HIS A 59 11.05 4.37 0.10
C HIS A 59 9.79 3.49 0.17
N HIS A 60 9.75 2.40 -0.60
CA HIS A 60 8.64 1.44 -0.55
C HIS A 60 8.52 0.79 0.84
N ASN A 61 9.66 0.38 1.40
CA ASN A 61 9.73 -0.24 2.71
C ASN A 61 9.37 0.75 3.82
N ASP A 62 9.84 2.00 3.75
CA ASP A 62 9.46 3.04 4.72
C ASP A 62 7.96 3.31 4.70
N TRP A 63 7.35 3.46 3.52
CA TRP A 63 5.92 3.68 3.39
C TRP A 63 5.08 2.51 3.97
N ASN A 64 5.52 1.27 3.74
CA ASN A 64 4.90 0.09 4.35
C ASN A 64 5.11 0.03 5.86
N TRP A 65 6.30 0.41 6.34
CA TRP A 65 6.62 0.43 7.75
C TRP A 65 5.77 1.44 8.50
N ARG A 66 5.63 2.67 7.99
CA ARG A 66 4.79 3.72 8.57
C ARG A 66 3.34 3.27 8.76
N LYS A 67 2.78 2.57 7.77
CA LYS A 67 1.45 1.93 7.89
C LYS A 67 1.39 0.84 8.96
N THR A 68 2.47 0.07 9.12
CA THR A 68 2.57 -0.97 10.17
C THR A 68 2.58 -0.36 11.58
N VAL A 69 3.19 0.82 11.74
CA VAL A 69 3.31 1.49 13.05
C VAL A 69 2.30 2.61 13.28
N ASN A 70 1.31 2.78 12.40
CA ASN A 70 0.30 3.85 12.44
C ASN A 70 0.90 5.28 12.45
N LEU A 71 1.87 5.55 11.55
CA LEU A 71 2.49 6.87 11.26
C LEU A 71 2.23 7.32 9.82
#